data_AF-A0A7K2JDC7-F1
#
_entry.id   AF-A0A7K2JDC7-F1
#
_cell.length_a   1.000
_cell.length_b   1.000
_cell.length_c   1.000
_cell.angle_alpha   90.00
_cell.angle_beta   90.00
_cell.angle_gamma   90.00
#
_symmetry.space_group_name_H-M   'P 1'
#
loop_
_entity.id
_entity.type
_entity.pdbx_description
1 polymer ?
#
loop_
_entity_poly.entity_id
_entity_poly.type
_entity_poly.pdbx_seq_one_letter_code
_entity_poly.pdbx_strand_id
1 'polypeptide(L)' 'MNGTTVLTEKWPVLGRHEQAAVEDGQAALDRLLDRLADTPTPSGPTPRDLDLPTTARLLPLVDVRQGGAGTTPR' A
#
# COMPACT_ATOMS: atom_id res chain seq x y z
N MET A 1 9.06 5.01 50.53
CA MET A 1 8.58 3.67 50.15
C MET A 1 7.73 3.84 48.90
N ASN A 2 8.33 3.94 47.71
CA ASN A 2 7.57 4.17 46.48
C ASN A 2 8.10 3.18 45.43
N GLY A 3 7.48 2.00 45.36
CA GLY A 3 7.76 1.01 44.33
C GLY A 3 6.97 1.37 43.07
N THR A 4 7.65 1.92 42.06
CA THR A 4 7.06 2.13 40.74
C THR A 4 6.94 0.80 40.03
N THR A 5 5.78 0.14 40.09
CA THR A 5 5.47 -1.01 39.24
C THR A 5 5.20 -0.53 37.83
N VAL A 6 6.16 -0.77 36.93
CA VAL A 6 5.97 -0.57 35.49
C VAL A 6 5.01 -1.67 35.01
N LEU A 7 3.80 -1.29 34.60
CA LEU A 7 2.85 -2.20 33.97
C LEU A 7 3.44 -2.61 32.61
N THR A 8 4.11 -3.75 32.56
CA THR A 8 4.50 -4.34 31.28
C THR A 8 3.21 -4.84 30.63
N GLU A 9 2.61 -4.04 29.76
CA GLU A 9 1.55 -4.53 28.88
C GLU A 9 2.19 -5.51 27.91
N LYS A 10 2.17 -6.80 28.29
CA LYS A 10 2.54 -7.89 27.41
C LYS A 10 1.40 -8.03 26.40
N TRP A 11 1.53 -7.37 25.26
CA TRP A 11 0.62 -7.55 24.14
C TRP A 11 0.47 -9.07 23.86
N PRO A 12 -0.76 -9.59 23.67
CA PRO A 12 -0.94 -11.02 23.45
C PRO A 12 -0.24 -11.45 22.16
N VAL A 13 0.52 -12.54 22.25
CA VAL A 13 1.09 -13.22 21.07
C VAL A 13 -0.08 -13.84 20.29
N LEU A 14 -0.06 -13.72 18.97
CA LEU A 14 -1.09 -14.30 18.11
C LEU A 14 -1.19 -15.81 18.31
N GLY A 15 -2.41 -16.31 18.50
CA GLY A 15 -2.69 -17.73 18.50
C GLY A 15 -2.48 -18.34 17.12
N ARG A 16 -2.35 -19.68 17.04
CA ARG A 16 -2.07 -20.37 15.77
C ARG A 16 -3.04 -20.02 14.64
N HIS A 17 -4.33 -19.86 14.96
CA HIS A 17 -5.34 -19.49 13.96
C HIS A 17 -5.17 -18.05 13.47
N GLU A 18 -4.82 -17.13 14.37
CA GLU A 18 -4.57 -15.72 14.02
C GLU A 18 -3.30 -15.60 13.19
N GLN A 19 -2.24 -16.33 13.57
CA GLN A 19 -1.01 -16.39 12.80
C GLN A 19 -1.24 -16.98 11.39
N ALA A 20 -1.98 -18.09 11.29
CA ALA A 20 -2.32 -18.69 10.00
C ALA A 20 -3.13 -17.73 9.11
N ALA A 21 -4.07 -16.98 9.68
CA ALA A 21 -4.83 -15.98 8.94
C ALA A 21 -3.95 -14.83 8.41
N VAL A 22 -2.93 -14.42 9.17
CA VAL A 22 -1.94 -13.43 8.72
C VAL A 22 -1.09 -13.98 7.58
N GLU A 23 -0.61 -15.22 7.71
CA GLU A 23 0.19 -15.89 6.68
C GLU A 23 -0.61 -16.08 5.37
N ASP A 24 -1.86 -16.53 5.46
CA ASP A 24 -2.76 -16.65 4.32
C ASP A 24 -3.06 -15.30 3.67
N GLY A 25 -3.27 -14.26 4.48
CA GLY A 25 -3.47 -12.89 4.02
C GLY A 25 -2.26 -12.34 3.26
N GLN A 26 -1.06 -12.56 3.78
CA GLN A 26 0.19 -12.17 3.13
C GLN A 26 0.34 -12.90 1.79
N ALA A 27 0.11 -14.22 1.76
CA ALA A 27 0.17 -15.01 0.53
C ALA A 27 -0.87 -14.56 -0.51
N ALA A 28 -2.07 -14.16 -0.07
CA ALA A 28 -3.09 -13.62 -0.96
C ALA A 28 -2.69 -12.27 -1.55
N LEU A 29 -2.08 -11.39 -0.75
CA LEU A 29 -1.56 -10.11 -1.19
C LEU A 29 -0.43 -10.29 -2.21
N ASP A 30 0.54 -11.15 -1.94
CA ASP A 30 1.66 -11.39 -2.86
C ASP A 30 1.17 -11.88 -4.23
N ARG A 31 0.20 -12.82 -4.24
CA ARG A 31 -0.43 -13.29 -5.48
C ARG A 31 -1.18 -12.18 -6.23
N LEU A 32 -1.81 -11.25 -5.50
CA LEU A 32 -2.50 -10.11 -6.12
C LEU A 32 -1.49 -9.17 -6.77
N LEU A 33 -0.41 -8.83 -6.05
CA LEU A 33 0.62 -7.93 -6.54
C LEU A 33 1.33 -8.51 -7.77
N ASP A 34 1.62 -9.81 -7.77
CA ASP A 34 2.22 -10.48 -8.94
C ASP A 34 1.33 -10.36 -10.19
N ARG A 35 0.01 -10.59 -10.06
CA ARG A 35 -0.93 -10.40 -11.18
C ARG A 35 -1.04 -8.94 -11.63
N LEU A 36 -1.06 -8.00 -10.68
CA LEU A 36 -1.14 -6.58 -10.99
C LEU A 36 0.12 -6.06 -11.67
N ALA A 37 1.28 -6.68 -11.41
CA ALA A 37 2.55 -6.29 -12.02
C ALA A 37 2.54 -6.38 -13.55
N ASP A 38 1.67 -7.25 -14.11
CA ASP A 38 1.47 -7.44 -15.55
C ASP A 38 0.18 -6.75 -16.08
N THR A 39 -0.57 -6.03 -15.24
CA THR A 39 -1.79 -5.34 -15.64
C THR A 39 -1.47 -3.94 -16.18
N PRO A 40 -1.91 -3.56 -17.40
CA PRO A 40 -1.73 -2.21 -17.92
C PRO A 40 -2.34 -1.16 -17.00
N THR A 41 -1.58 -0.12 -16.67
CA THR A 41 -2.12 1.07 -16.01
C THR A 41 -3.03 1.84 -16.99
N PRO A 42 -3.89 2.76 -16.51
CA PRO A 42 -4.69 3.60 -17.40
C PRO A 42 -3.87 4.40 -18.43
N SER A 43 -2.59 4.66 -18.16
CA SER A 43 -1.68 5.35 -19.09
C SER A 43 -1.02 4.40 -20.10
N GLY A 44 -1.29 3.10 -20.05
CA GLY A 44 -0.76 2.08 -20.96
C GLY A 44 0.29 1.13 -20.37
N PRO A 45 1.40 1.60 -19.77
CA PRO A 45 2.47 0.70 -19.33
C PRO A 45 2.05 -0.15 -18.13
N THR A 46 2.62 -1.34 -18.00
CA THR A 46 2.49 -2.17 -16.80
C THR A 46 3.42 -1.68 -15.68
N PRO A 47 3.18 -2.02 -14.41
CA PRO A 47 4.14 -1.73 -13.34
C PRO A 47 5.56 -2.26 -13.63
N ARG A 48 5.71 -3.47 -14.20
CA ARG A 48 7.02 -4.00 -14.60
C ARG A 48 7.72 -3.17 -15.68
N ASP A 49 6.96 -2.60 -16.61
CA ASP A 49 7.47 -1.66 -17.62
C ASP A 49 8.02 -0.36 -17.02
N LEU A 50 7.50 0.04 -15.86
CA LEU A 50 7.87 1.26 -15.16
C LEU A 50 9.09 1.08 -14.24
N ASP A 51 9.37 -0.15 -13.81
CA ASP A 51 10.49 -0.49 -12.92
C ASP A 51 11.86 -0.51 -13.64
N LEU A 52 11.85 -0.32 -14.97
CA LEU A 52 13.06 -0.14 -15.78
C LEU A 52 13.72 1.22 -15.45
N PRO A 53 15.06 1.34 -15.51
CA PRO A 53 15.77 2.59 -15.22
C PRO A 53 15.19 3.78 -15.99
N THR A 54 14.82 4.84 -15.25
CA THR A 54 14.06 6.01 -15.72
C THR A 54 14.68 6.72 -16.93
N THR A 55 15.99 6.57 -17.14
CA THR A 55 16.70 7.12 -18.32
C THR A 55 16.13 6.61 -19.65
N ALA A 56 15.44 5.47 -19.68
CA ALA A 56 14.80 4.92 -20.88
C ALA A 56 13.35 5.41 -21.11
N ARG A 57 12.66 5.92 -20.09
CA ARG A 57 11.23 6.30 -20.13
C ARG A 57 10.98 7.53 -19.23
N LEU A 58 11.29 8.72 -19.72
CA LEU A 58 10.82 9.96 -19.10
C LEU A 58 9.32 10.09 -19.35
N LEU A 59 8.51 9.86 -18.32
CA LEU A 59 7.08 10.13 -18.37
C LEU A 59 6.84 11.62 -18.13
N PRO A 60 5.99 12.29 -18.92
CA PRO A 60 5.62 13.67 -18.67
C PRO A 60 4.94 13.80 -17.30
N LEU A 61 5.46 14.70 -16.44
CA LEU A 61 4.76 15.13 -15.24
C LEU A 61 3.60 16.04 -15.67
N VAL A 62 2.36 15.57 -15.51
CA VAL A 62 1.15 16.34 -15.80
C VAL A 62 0.55 16.86 -14.49
N ASP A 63 0.28 18.15 -14.41
CA ASP A 63 -0.39 18.76 -13.26
C ASP A 63 -1.84 18.26 -13.15
N VAL A 64 -2.21 17.69 -12.00
CA VAL A 64 -3.57 17.18 -11.75
C VAL A 64 -4.38 18.27 -11.07
N ARG A 65 -5.21 18.99 -11.85
CA ARG A 65 -6.19 19.94 -11.31
C ARG A 65 -7.36 19.17 -10.73
N GLN A 66 -7.35 18.96 -9.41
CA GLN A 66 -8.50 18.42 -8.68
C GLN A 66 -9.70 19.36 -8.88
N GLY A 67 -10.77 18.89 -9.53
CA GLY A 67 -11.95 19.68 -9.81
C GLY A 67 -12.57 20.22 -8.52
N GLY A 68 -12.64 21.54 -8.39
CA GLY A 68 -13.16 22.21 -7.20
C GLY A 68 -14.62 21.84 -6.94
N ALA A 69 -14.87 21.24 -5.78
CA ALA A 69 -16.22 21.16 -5.23
C ALA A 69 -16.61 22.53 -4.64
N GLY A 70 -17.56 23.20 -5.31
CA GLY A 70 -18.49 24.14 -4.69
C GLY A 70 -17.98 25.53 -4.36
N THR A 71 -17.96 26.43 -5.36
CA THR A 71 -18.29 27.84 -5.10
C THR A 71 -19.53 28.18 -5.92
N THR A 72 -20.67 28.27 -5.24
CA THR A 72 -21.90 28.85 -5.80
C THR A 72 -21.95 30.29 -5.33
N PRO A 73 -21.80 31.30 -6.21
CA PRO A 73 -22.11 32.67 -5.85
C PRO A 73 -23.49 33.03 -6.39
N ARG A 74 -24.46 33.24 -5.48
CA ARG A 74 -25.39 34.37 -5.61
C ARG A 74 -25.99 34.74 -4.26
#